data_AF-R1ISN3-F1
#
_entry.id   AF-R1ISN3-F1
#
_cell.length_a   1.000
_cell.length_b   1.000
_cell.length_c   1.000
_cell.angle_alpha   90.00
_cell.angle_beta   90.00
_cell.angle_gamma   90.00
#
_symmetry.space_group_name_H-M   'P 1'
#
loop_
_entity.id
_entity.type
_entity.pdbx_description
1 polymer ?
#
loop_
_entity_poly.entity_id
_entity_poly.type
_entity_poly.pdbx_seq_one_letter_code
_entity_poly.pdbx_strand_id
1 'polypeptide(L)'
;MKISHKRKVQLKLQKHIKAAKSASAVVAKKEAPVKAVKAEKPAVEQKTEAPAKVVADVSLTPKQQQVLDIVRQNAEGINPKGIGLAAGQEDSKAASWATGALKKLAEEGVVERIQSGNKVLYKAL
;
A
#
# COMPACT_ATOMS: atom_id res chain seq x y z
N MET A 1 -0.77 -6.67 -41.59
CA MET A 1 0.68 -6.50 -41.27
C MET A 1 1.45 -7.77 -41.66
N LYS A 2 2.55 -7.67 -42.41
CA LYS A 2 3.44 -8.81 -42.75
C LYS A 2 4.06 -9.42 -41.48
N ILE A 3 4.11 -10.75 -41.38
CA ILE A 3 4.56 -11.49 -40.18
C ILE A 3 5.98 -11.10 -39.71
N SER A 4 6.85 -10.76 -40.65
CA SER A 4 8.23 -10.32 -40.38
C SER A 4 8.28 -9.01 -39.59
N HIS A 5 7.34 -8.09 -39.83
CA HIS A 5 7.26 -6.83 -39.10
C HIS A 5 6.84 -7.09 -37.64
N LYS A 6 5.87 -7.98 -37.43
CA LYS A 6 5.42 -8.38 -36.08
C LYS A 6 6.55 -9.02 -35.26
N ARG A 7 7.31 -9.95 -35.86
CA ARG A 7 8.46 -10.59 -35.19
C ARG A 7 9.57 -9.59 -34.85
N LYS A 8 9.89 -8.66 -35.74
CA LYS A 8 10.89 -7.62 -35.50
C LYS A 8 10.51 -6.71 -34.33
N VAL A 9 9.24 -6.32 -34.25
CA VAL A 9 8.72 -5.52 -33.12
C VAL A 9 8.82 -6.30 -31.81
N GLN A 10 8.37 -7.56 -31.76
CA GLN A 10 8.45 -8.37 -30.54
C GLN A 10 9.88 -8.58 -30.04
N LEU A 11 10.83 -8.85 -30.93
CA LEU A 11 12.26 -8.97 -30.58
C LEU A 11 12.81 -7.66 -29.99
N LYS A 12 12.36 -6.50 -30.49
CA LYS A 12 12.79 -5.19 -29.97
C LYS A 12 12.26 -4.98 -28.55
N LEU A 13 10.97 -5.24 -28.32
CA LEU A 13 10.35 -5.17 -26.99
C LEU A 13 11.05 -6.10 -25.97
N GLN A 14 11.33 -7.35 -26.35
CA GLN A 14 12.03 -8.30 -25.47
C GLN A 14 13.44 -7.83 -25.08
N LYS A 15 14.18 -7.20 -26.01
CA LYS A 15 15.51 -6.64 -25.72
C LYS A 15 15.45 -5.51 -24.68
N HIS A 16 14.48 -4.60 -24.80
CA HIS A 16 14.31 -3.52 -23.82
C HIS A 16 13.90 -4.04 -22.44
N ILE A 17 12.97 -5.01 -22.39
CA ILE A 17 12.56 -5.64 -21.12
C ILE A 17 13.73 -6.35 -20.45
N LYS A 18 14.56 -7.08 -21.22
CA LYS A 18 15.74 -7.77 -20.69
C LYS A 18 16.78 -6.79 -20.14
N ALA A 19 17.05 -5.70 -20.86
CA ALA A 19 17.97 -4.65 -20.43
C ALA A 19 17.49 -3.93 -19.14
N ALA A 20 16.19 -3.63 -19.05
CA ALA A 20 15.59 -3.05 -17.86
C ALA A 20 15.65 -4.01 -16.65
N LYS A 21 15.41 -5.31 -16.88
CA LYS A 21 15.50 -6.33 -15.83
C LYS A 21 16.93 -6.52 -15.31
N SER A 22 17.94 -6.40 -16.17
CA SER A 22 19.35 -6.41 -15.72
C SER A 22 19.75 -5.13 -14.99
N ALA A 23 19.19 -3.96 -15.35
CA ALA A 23 19.47 -2.71 -14.64
C ALA A 23 18.88 -2.69 -13.22
N SER A 24 17.71 -3.30 -13.03
CA SER A 24 17.06 -3.41 -11.72
C SER A 24 17.75 -4.40 -10.77
N ALA A 25 18.61 -5.29 -11.27
CA ALA A 25 19.35 -6.27 -10.46
C ALA A 25 20.69 -5.74 -9.91
N VAL A 26 21.16 -4.58 -10.39
CA VAL A 26 22.48 -4.02 -10.01
C VAL A 26 22.41 -3.02 -8.84
N VAL A 27 21.21 -2.56 -8.45
CA VAL A 27 21.05 -1.58 -7.34
C VAL A 27 20.95 -2.23 -5.95
N ALA A 28 21.00 -3.56 -5.84
CA ALA A 28 20.87 -4.27 -4.57
C ALA A 28 22.13 -5.07 -4.18
N LYS A 29 23.33 -4.47 -4.24
CA LYS A 29 24.50 -5.01 -3.50
C LYS A 29 25.66 -4.02 -3.36
N LYS A 30 25.69 -3.22 -2.27
CA LYS A 30 26.95 -2.83 -1.60
C LYS A 30 26.69 -2.22 -0.22
N GLU A 31 26.80 -3.04 0.82
CA GLU A 31 27.04 -2.59 2.19
C GLU A 31 28.55 -2.48 2.47
N ALA A 32 28.93 -1.35 3.09
CA ALA A 32 30.05 -1.03 4.01
C ALA A 32 31.53 -1.36 3.66
N PRO A 33 32.48 -0.51 4.11
CA PRO A 33 33.15 -0.83 5.39
C PRO A 33 33.40 0.36 6.36
N VAL A 34 33.39 -0.03 7.63
CA VAL A 34 33.63 0.64 8.94
C VAL A 34 34.99 1.33 9.15
N LYS A 35 35.00 2.45 9.92
CA LYS A 35 35.90 2.69 11.08
C LYS A 35 35.54 3.95 11.91
N ALA A 36 35.14 3.70 13.18
CA ALA A 36 35.39 4.39 14.47
C ALA A 36 35.22 5.94 14.57
N VAL A 37 34.62 6.56 15.60
CA VAL A 37 34.92 6.51 17.05
C VAL A 37 33.81 7.26 17.86
N LYS A 38 33.20 6.59 18.86
CA LYS A 38 32.84 7.02 20.24
C LYS A 38 31.60 7.90 20.59
N ALA A 39 30.90 7.38 21.62
CA ALA A 39 29.92 7.98 22.57
C ALA A 39 28.56 8.39 21.98
N GLU A 40 27.39 7.94 22.44
CA GLU A 40 26.93 7.56 23.78
C GLU A 40 25.65 6.70 23.64
N LYS A 41 25.43 5.70 24.51
CA LYS A 41 24.16 4.97 24.70
C LYS A 41 23.57 5.45 26.04
N PRO A 42 22.24 5.59 26.16
CA PRO A 42 21.35 4.44 26.45
C PRO A 42 20.15 4.41 25.47
N ALA A 43 19.71 3.27 24.91
CA ALA A 43 18.98 2.15 25.52
C ALA A 43 17.58 2.54 26.05
N VAL A 44 16.62 1.60 25.87
CA VAL A 44 15.19 1.56 26.31
C VAL A 44 14.21 1.95 25.19
N GLU A 45 13.67 1.03 24.37
CA GLU A 45 12.63 0.00 24.64
C GLU A 45 11.37 0.50 25.37
N GLN A 46 10.28 0.64 24.61
CA GLN A 46 8.90 0.28 25.01
C GLN A 46 8.23 -0.17 23.71
N LYS A 47 8.08 -1.46 23.41
CA LYS A 47 7.36 -2.53 24.12
C LYS A 47 5.91 -2.14 24.41
N THR A 48 5.04 -2.75 23.58
CA THR A 48 3.73 -3.31 23.94
C THR A 48 2.76 -2.44 24.72
N GLU A 49 1.61 -2.19 24.10
CA GLU A 49 0.34 -2.62 24.70
C GLU A 49 -0.60 -3.08 23.57
N ALA A 50 -0.81 -4.40 23.50
CA ALA A 50 -2.06 -4.90 22.99
C ALA A 50 -3.17 -4.49 23.98
N PRO A 51 -4.40 -4.34 23.50
CA PRO A 51 -5.36 -5.31 24.00
C PRO A 51 -6.00 -6.06 22.84
N ALA A 52 -6.17 -7.35 23.10
CA ALA A 52 -6.94 -8.27 22.31
C ALA A 52 -8.30 -7.68 21.92
N LYS A 53 -8.57 -7.71 20.61
CA LYS A 53 -9.78 -8.36 20.14
C LYS A 53 -9.44 -8.97 18.79
N VAL A 54 -9.32 -10.30 18.80
CA VAL A 54 -9.38 -11.13 17.61
C VAL A 54 -10.78 -10.92 17.03
N VAL A 55 -10.96 -9.85 16.28
CA VAL A 55 -12.10 -9.69 15.38
C VAL A 55 -11.62 -10.17 14.04
N ALA A 56 -11.99 -11.43 13.81
CA ALA A 56 -11.87 -12.21 12.59
C ALA A 56 -10.43 -12.43 12.12
N ASP A 57 -10.07 -13.71 12.06
CA ASP A 57 -8.95 -14.27 11.30
C ASP A 57 -9.19 -14.01 9.79
N VAL A 58 -9.28 -12.75 9.41
CA VAL A 58 -9.23 -12.30 8.03
C VAL A 58 -7.79 -11.89 7.85
N SER A 59 -7.04 -12.69 7.10
CA SER A 59 -5.68 -12.34 6.69
C SER A 59 -5.74 -11.14 5.76
N LEU A 60 -5.96 -9.95 6.34
CA LEU A 60 -6.04 -8.69 5.65
C LEU A 60 -4.66 -8.38 5.10
N THR A 61 -4.61 -8.02 3.81
CA THR A 61 -3.35 -7.55 3.22
C THR A 61 -2.86 -6.29 3.96
N PRO A 62 -1.55 -6.01 3.99
CA PRO A 62 -1.04 -4.82 4.66
C PRO A 62 -1.71 -3.51 4.19
N LYS A 63 -2.10 -3.46 2.92
CA LYS A 63 -2.84 -2.34 2.34
C LYS A 63 -4.27 -2.23 2.90
N GLN A 64 -4.99 -3.34 3.01
CA GLN A 64 -6.32 -3.36 3.60
C GLN A 64 -6.25 -2.97 5.08
N GLN A 65 -5.23 -3.45 5.81
CA GLN A 65 -5.02 -3.08 7.20
C GLN A 65 -4.77 -1.57 7.36
N GLN A 66 -3.93 -0.98 6.50
CA GLN A 66 -3.69 0.47 6.52
C GLN A 66 -4.96 1.28 6.24
N VAL A 67 -5.78 0.84 5.27
CA VAL A 67 -7.07 1.48 4.97
C VAL A 67 -8.02 1.36 6.15
N LEU A 68 -8.10 0.18 6.78
CA LEU A 68 -8.96 -0.05 7.93
C LEU A 68 -8.55 0.80 9.14
N ASP A 69 -7.25 0.92 9.39
CA ASP A 69 -6.73 1.73 10.49
C ASP A 69 -7.14 3.21 10.33
N ILE A 70 -6.95 3.77 9.13
CA ILE A 70 -7.36 5.15 8.81
C ILE A 70 -8.87 5.32 8.97
N VAL A 71 -9.68 4.35 8.54
CA VAL A 71 -11.14 4.44 8.70
C VAL A 71 -11.53 4.37 10.19
N ARG A 72 -10.84 3.57 11.01
CA ARG A 72 -11.05 3.50 12.47
C ARG A 72 -10.68 4.79 13.19
N GLN A 73 -9.65 5.49 12.71
CA GLN A 73 -9.28 6.82 13.23
C GLN A 73 -10.34 7.89 12.93
N ASN A 74 -11.26 7.64 12.00
CA ASN A 74 -12.30 8.59 11.57
C ASN A 74 -13.70 8.03 11.86
N ALA A 75 -14.17 8.17 13.11
CA ALA A 75 -15.44 7.60 13.58
C ALA A 75 -16.70 8.12 12.87
N GLU A 76 -16.65 9.33 12.31
CA GLU A 76 -17.75 9.94 11.54
C GLU A 76 -17.85 9.37 10.11
N GLY A 77 -16.87 8.58 9.69
CA GLY A 77 -16.74 8.04 8.34
C GLY A 77 -15.94 8.95 7.42
N ILE A 78 -15.19 8.33 6.52
CA ILE A 78 -14.24 9.03 5.64
C ILE A 78 -14.47 8.65 4.17
N ASN A 79 -14.22 9.59 3.27
CA ASN A 79 -14.35 9.35 1.84
C ASN A 79 -13.11 8.61 1.29
N PRO A 80 -13.23 7.87 0.16
CA PRO A 80 -12.09 7.17 -0.43
C PRO A 80 -10.88 8.05 -0.72
N LYS A 81 -11.13 9.31 -1.11
CA LYS A 81 -10.06 10.28 -1.40
C LYS A 81 -9.28 10.65 -0.12
N GLY A 82 -9.98 10.94 0.97
CA GLY A 82 -9.42 11.29 2.27
C GLY A 82 -8.62 10.15 2.87
N ILE A 83 -9.06 8.91 2.70
CA ILE A 83 -8.28 7.73 3.11
C ILE A 83 -6.94 7.70 2.38
N GLY A 84 -6.95 7.87 1.06
CA GLY A 84 -5.71 7.90 0.27
C GLY A 84 -4.79 9.06 0.68
N LEU A 85 -5.33 10.24 0.96
CA LEU A 85 -4.56 11.40 1.42
C LEU A 85 -3.93 11.16 2.80
N ALA A 86 -4.68 10.59 3.75
CA ALA A 86 -4.17 10.21 5.07
C ALA A 86 -3.08 9.12 4.98
N ALA A 87 -3.17 8.25 3.97
CA ALA A 87 -2.14 7.26 3.66
C ALA A 87 -0.89 7.84 2.95
N GLY A 88 -0.85 9.16 2.71
CA GLY A 88 0.26 9.83 2.03
C GLY A 88 0.29 9.62 0.50
N GLN A 89 -0.83 9.22 -0.11
CA GLN A 89 -0.91 9.17 -1.57
C GLN A 89 -1.10 10.55 -2.18
N GLU A 90 -0.61 10.70 -3.42
CA GLU A 90 -0.86 11.90 -4.22
C GLU A 90 -2.37 12.07 -4.49
N ASP A 91 -2.83 13.33 -4.49
CA ASP A 91 -4.25 13.70 -4.63
C ASP A 91 -4.94 13.05 -5.83
N SER A 92 -4.24 12.95 -6.96
CA SER A 92 -4.75 12.35 -8.20
C SER A 92 -4.95 10.83 -8.13
N LYS A 93 -4.26 10.13 -7.23
CA LYS A 93 -4.31 8.66 -7.07
C LYS A 93 -5.00 8.23 -5.79
N ALA A 94 -5.17 9.13 -4.82
CA ALA A 94 -5.69 8.85 -3.49
C ALA A 94 -7.01 8.07 -3.50
N ALA A 95 -8.00 8.53 -4.28
CA ALA A 95 -9.31 7.88 -4.38
C ALA A 95 -9.22 6.46 -4.99
N SER A 96 -8.48 6.30 -6.08
CA SER A 96 -8.30 5.02 -6.80
C SER A 96 -7.49 4.01 -5.98
N TRP A 97 -6.56 4.50 -5.16
CA TRP A 97 -5.76 3.64 -4.28
C TRP A 97 -6.63 2.99 -3.21
N ALA A 98 -7.52 3.74 -2.55
CA ALA A 98 -8.35 3.25 -1.46
C ALA A 98 -9.54 2.40 -1.94
N THR A 99 -10.16 2.74 -3.07
CA THR A 99 -11.38 2.07 -3.57
C THR A 99 -11.25 0.56 -3.74
N GLY A 100 -10.09 0.08 -4.22
CA GLY A 100 -9.85 -1.36 -4.36
C GLY A 100 -9.84 -2.11 -3.02
N ALA A 101 -9.24 -1.53 -1.99
CA ALA A 101 -9.21 -2.11 -0.65
C ALA A 101 -10.56 -1.99 0.06
N LEU A 102 -11.23 -0.84 -0.06
CA LEU A 102 -12.55 -0.60 0.52
C LEU A 102 -13.61 -1.57 -0.02
N LYS A 103 -13.54 -1.91 -1.32
CA LYS A 103 -14.45 -2.92 -1.89
C LYS A 103 -14.30 -4.26 -1.18
N LYS A 104 -13.06 -4.70 -0.93
CA LYS A 104 -12.78 -5.97 -0.26
C LYS A 104 -13.18 -5.95 1.21
N LEU A 105 -12.84 -4.88 1.92
CA LEU A 105 -13.21 -4.72 3.33
C LEU A 105 -14.74 -4.60 3.54
N ALA A 106 -15.47 -4.06 2.56
CA ALA A 106 -16.93 -4.04 2.58
C ALA A 106 -17.53 -5.43 2.26
N GLU A 107 -16.94 -6.19 1.33
CA GLU A 107 -17.32 -7.59 1.05
C GLU A 107 -17.11 -8.49 2.29
N GLU A 108 -16.03 -8.27 3.03
CA GLU A 108 -15.70 -8.99 4.27
C GLU A 108 -16.52 -8.52 5.49
N GLY A 109 -17.37 -7.49 5.34
CA GLY A 109 -18.21 -6.98 6.42
C GLY A 109 -17.44 -6.26 7.53
N VAL A 110 -16.27 -5.68 7.21
CA VAL A 110 -15.42 -4.96 8.17
C VAL A 110 -15.68 -3.44 8.14
N VAL A 111 -16.10 -2.91 6.99
CA VAL A 111 -16.50 -1.51 6.83
C VAL A 111 -17.87 -1.42 6.18
N GLU A 112 -18.68 -0.52 6.70
CA GLU A 112 -19.97 -0.17 6.14
C GLU A 112 -19.82 1.00 5.16
N ARG A 113 -20.44 0.87 3.99
CA ARG A 113 -20.54 1.94 3.01
C ARG A 113 -21.82 2.74 3.27
N ILE A 114 -21.66 3.96 3.76
CA ILE A 114 -22.77 4.88 4.03
C ILE A 114 -22.83 5.91 2.89
N GLN A 115 -23.98 5.99 2.22
CA GLN A 115 -24.22 7.06 1.26
C GLN A 115 -24.89 8.24 1.96
N SER A 116 -24.17 9.35 2.08
CA SER A 116 -24.68 10.61 2.64
C SER A 116 -24.91 11.59 1.49
N GLY A 117 -26.14 11.56 0.96
CA GLY A 117 -26.54 12.35 -0.22
C GLY A 117 -25.72 11.99 -1.46
N ASN A 118 -24.95 12.96 -1.98
CA ASN A 118 -24.10 12.79 -3.16
C ASN A 118 -22.68 12.25 -2.84
N LYS A 119 -22.38 12.00 -1.55
CA LYS A 119 -21.06 11.55 -1.10
C LYS A 119 -21.14 10.12 -0.56
N VAL A 120 -20.10 9.34 -0.81
CA VAL A 120 -19.92 8.00 -0.24
C VAL A 120 -18.88 8.09 0.87
N LEU A 121 -19.27 7.64 2.06
CA LEU A 121 -18.43 7.53 3.25
C LEU A 121 -18.29 6.06 3.63
N TYR A 122 -17.15 5.74 4.24
CA TYR A 122 -16.88 4.42 4.78
C TYR A 122 -16.63 4.55 6.28
N LYS A 123 -17.27 3.68 7.05
CA LYS A 123 -17.19 3.63 8.50
C LYS A 123 -16.81 2.21 8.92
N ALA A 124 -15.94 2.08 9.92
CA ALA A 124 -15.61 0.77 10.50
C ALA A 124 -16.80 0.25 11.31
N LEU A 125 -17.08 -1.04 11.17
CA LEU A 125 -18.06 -1.77 11.96
C LEU A 125 -17.48 -2.18 13.33
#